data_AF-G2J5N4-F1
#
_entry.id   AF-G2J5N4-F1
#
_cell.length_a   1.000
_cell.length_b   1.000
_cell.length_c   1.000
_cell.angle_alpha   90.00
_cell.angle_beta   90.00
_cell.angle_gamma   90.00
#
_symmetry.space_group_name_H-M   'P 1'
#
loop_
_entity.id
_entity.type
_entity.pdbx_description
1 polymer ?
#
loop_
_entity_poly.entity_id
_entity_poly.type
_entity_poly.pdbx_seq_one_letter_code
_entity_poly.pdbx_strand_id
1 'polypeptide(L)'
;MLKTRVLTALVLLPLMLAALFFFSAPLWAAFSWLVVGLALWEYSRMVGMAGTGQWLYLAISTLLAAGAWFGRVTAMPWLHLLVLAFWLAVVPLWLSRRWVVRNGWGARLLGWLLMFPAWFALLEWRPQPNVAQAQQLLAIMGLVWVADIAAYFSGKAFGRRKLAPSISPGKSWEGVYGALVATAAYVFLVNELGWLHLGLSPWSLLLLSLPLTAVSIAGDLLESWFKRAAGLKDSSQLLPGHGGVYDRIDSLIAVLAVSNALRVLSGL
;
A
#
# COMPACT_ATOMS: atom_id res chain seq x y z
N MET A 1 -13.19 7.42 -22.39
CA MET A 1 -12.37 7.55 -21.16
C MET A 1 -13.08 7.04 -19.91
N LEU A 2 -14.29 7.52 -19.56
CA LEU A 2 -15.02 7.01 -18.39
C LEU A 2 -15.45 5.54 -18.54
N LYS A 3 -15.96 5.13 -19.71
CA LYS A 3 -16.34 3.73 -19.98
C LYS A 3 -15.19 2.76 -19.73
N THR A 4 -14.00 3.06 -20.25
CA THR A 4 -12.78 2.24 -20.05
C THR A 4 -12.42 2.10 -18.59
N ARG A 5 -12.49 3.21 -17.81
CA ARG A 5 -12.28 3.18 -16.37
C ARG A 5 -13.30 2.29 -15.67
N VAL A 6 -14.59 2.46 -15.94
CA VAL A 6 -15.62 1.64 -15.30
C VAL A 6 -15.41 0.16 -15.61
N LEU A 7 -15.13 -0.20 -16.87
CA LEU A 7 -14.88 -1.59 -17.26
C LEU A 7 -13.66 -2.19 -16.55
N THR A 8 -12.54 -1.48 -16.49
CA THR A 8 -11.35 -1.98 -15.79
C THR A 8 -11.61 -2.17 -14.30
N ALA A 9 -12.35 -1.26 -13.65
CA ALA A 9 -12.71 -1.41 -12.23
C ALA A 9 -13.66 -2.60 -12.00
N LEU A 10 -14.64 -2.80 -12.89
CA LEU A 10 -15.58 -3.92 -12.86
C LEU A 10 -14.92 -5.28 -13.06
N VAL A 11 -13.72 -5.33 -13.64
CA VAL A 11 -12.95 -6.57 -13.76
C VAL A 11 -12.01 -6.75 -12.57
N LEU A 12 -11.24 -5.71 -12.23
CA LEU A 12 -10.19 -5.81 -11.21
C LEU A 12 -10.74 -5.99 -9.80
N LEU A 13 -11.83 -5.30 -9.44
CA LEU A 13 -12.38 -5.39 -8.08
C LEU A 13 -12.96 -6.79 -7.80
N PRO A 14 -13.83 -7.37 -8.66
CA PRO A 14 -14.27 -8.74 -8.46
C PRO A 14 -13.13 -9.76 -8.51
N LEU A 15 -12.13 -9.57 -9.36
CA LEU A 15 -10.95 -10.44 -9.40
C LEU A 15 -10.18 -10.40 -8.07
N MET A 16 -9.93 -9.20 -7.53
CA MET A 16 -9.25 -9.02 -6.24
C MET A 16 -10.06 -9.63 -5.10
N LEU A 17 -11.38 -9.39 -5.05
CA LEU A 17 -12.24 -9.99 -4.03
C LEU A 17 -12.31 -11.52 -4.17
N ALA A 18 -12.40 -12.04 -5.40
CA ALA A 18 -12.38 -13.47 -5.63
C ALA A 18 -11.06 -14.10 -5.18
N ALA A 19 -9.92 -13.45 -5.48
CA ALA A 19 -8.62 -13.89 -4.99
C ALA A 19 -8.56 -13.86 -3.45
N LEU A 20 -9.05 -12.79 -2.84
CA LEU A 20 -9.05 -12.61 -1.39
C LEU A 20 -9.92 -13.65 -0.67
N PHE A 21 -11.09 -14.01 -1.19
CA PHE A 21 -11.99 -14.91 -0.49
C PHE A 21 -11.83 -16.39 -0.88
N PHE A 22 -11.45 -16.69 -2.13
CA PHE A 22 -11.50 -18.06 -2.66
C PHE A 22 -10.15 -18.69 -2.99
N PHE A 23 -9.08 -17.91 -3.16
CA PHE A 23 -7.79 -18.53 -3.53
C PHE A 23 -7.22 -19.33 -2.36
N SER A 24 -6.70 -20.53 -2.66
CA SER A 24 -5.86 -21.26 -1.71
C SER A 24 -4.62 -20.45 -1.32
N ALA A 25 -3.96 -20.80 -0.20
CA ALA A 25 -2.80 -20.05 0.27
C ALA A 25 -1.68 -19.90 -0.79
N PRO A 26 -1.31 -20.95 -1.58
CA PRO A 26 -0.34 -20.80 -2.67
C PRO A 26 -0.80 -19.89 -3.81
N LEU A 27 -2.09 -19.99 -4.20
CA LEU A 27 -2.65 -19.13 -5.25
C LEU A 27 -2.69 -17.66 -4.80
N TRP A 28 -3.04 -17.42 -3.55
CA TRP A 28 -2.99 -16.09 -2.94
C TRP A 28 -1.57 -15.53 -2.91
N ALA A 29 -0.58 -16.34 -2.52
CA ALA A 29 0.81 -15.92 -2.51
C ALA A 29 1.34 -15.54 -3.90
N ALA A 30 1.02 -16.36 -4.91
CA ALA A 30 1.39 -16.09 -6.30
C ALA A 30 0.67 -14.84 -6.85
N PHE A 31 -0.63 -14.70 -6.59
CA PHE A 31 -1.43 -13.57 -7.06
C PHE A 31 -1.02 -12.24 -6.41
N SER A 32 -0.85 -12.22 -5.09
CA SER A 32 -0.36 -11.04 -4.37
C SER A 32 1.08 -10.67 -4.79
N TRP A 33 1.95 -11.66 -5.03
CA TRP A 33 3.28 -11.40 -5.58
C TRP A 33 3.20 -10.82 -6.99
N LEU A 34 2.29 -11.30 -7.84
CA LEU A 34 2.09 -10.72 -9.17
C LEU A 34 1.74 -9.23 -9.07
N VAL A 35 0.80 -8.86 -8.20
CA VAL A 35 0.40 -7.46 -7.99
C VAL A 35 1.58 -6.61 -7.48
N VAL A 36 2.26 -7.06 -6.42
CA VAL A 36 3.40 -6.34 -5.84
C VAL A 36 4.61 -6.31 -6.79
N GLY A 37 4.85 -7.38 -7.53
CA GLY A 37 5.93 -7.52 -8.52
C GLY A 37 5.72 -6.61 -9.73
N LEU A 38 4.47 -6.42 -10.17
CA LEU A 38 4.13 -5.41 -11.18
C LEU A 38 4.40 -3.99 -10.65
N ALA A 39 4.02 -3.68 -9.42
CA ALA A 39 4.38 -2.40 -8.80
C ALA A 39 5.90 -2.23 -8.66
N LEU A 40 6.64 -3.31 -8.36
CA LEU A 40 8.11 -3.28 -8.32
C LEU A 40 8.73 -3.02 -9.71
N TRP A 41 8.15 -3.60 -10.76
CA TRP A 41 8.54 -3.31 -12.14
C TRP A 41 8.30 -1.83 -12.47
N GLU A 42 7.15 -1.27 -12.14
CA GLU A 42 6.87 0.16 -12.37
C GLU A 42 7.80 1.08 -11.58
N TYR A 43 8.01 0.77 -10.30
CA TYR A 43 8.99 1.44 -9.45
C TYR A 43 10.38 1.47 -10.08
N SER A 44 10.86 0.31 -10.53
CA SER A 44 12.21 0.18 -11.11
C SER A 44 12.38 1.08 -12.34
N ARG A 45 11.32 1.28 -13.14
CA ARG A 45 11.34 2.22 -14.26
C ARG A 45 11.39 3.67 -13.79
N MET A 46 10.61 4.03 -12.77
CA MET A 46 10.60 5.40 -12.22
C MET A 46 11.96 5.84 -11.69
N VAL A 47 12.74 4.91 -11.12
CA VAL A 47 14.11 5.20 -10.65
C VAL A 47 15.17 5.03 -11.73
N GLY A 48 14.78 4.80 -12.99
CA GLY A 48 15.67 4.74 -14.15
C GLY A 48 16.40 3.41 -14.37
N MET A 49 15.89 2.30 -13.83
CA MET A 49 16.36 0.97 -14.23
C MET A 49 15.76 0.59 -15.59
N ALA A 50 16.58 0.02 -16.48
CA ALA A 50 16.14 -0.45 -17.79
C ALA A 50 16.98 -1.65 -18.25
N GLY A 51 16.50 -2.35 -19.28
CA GLY A 51 17.21 -3.45 -19.94
C GLY A 51 17.50 -4.64 -19.02
N THR A 52 18.62 -5.32 -19.26
CA THR A 52 19.00 -6.56 -18.55
C THR A 52 19.08 -6.38 -17.04
N GLY A 53 19.60 -5.25 -16.56
CA GLY A 53 19.73 -4.99 -15.12
C GLY A 53 18.39 -4.90 -14.39
N GLN A 54 17.34 -4.42 -15.07
CA GLN A 54 15.98 -4.38 -14.53
C GLN A 54 15.37 -5.78 -14.47
N TRP A 55 15.47 -6.55 -15.56
CA TRP A 55 14.94 -7.91 -15.60
C TRP A 55 15.64 -8.84 -14.62
N LEU A 56 16.96 -8.70 -14.45
CA LEU A 56 17.71 -9.44 -13.44
C LEU A 56 17.24 -9.08 -12.03
N TYR A 57 17.02 -7.80 -11.74
CA TYR A 57 16.48 -7.36 -10.45
C TYR A 57 15.11 -7.98 -10.16
N LEU A 58 14.21 -8.01 -11.15
CA LEU A 58 12.86 -8.60 -11.00
C LEU A 58 12.91 -10.13 -10.89
N ALA A 59 13.79 -10.79 -11.65
CA ALA A 59 14.01 -12.23 -11.55
C ALA A 59 14.54 -12.61 -10.16
N ILE A 60 15.56 -11.91 -9.65
CA ILE A 60 16.07 -12.10 -8.29
C ILE A 60 14.98 -11.85 -7.27
N SER A 61 14.21 -10.76 -7.41
CA SER A 61 13.09 -10.46 -6.50
C SER A 61 12.07 -11.59 -6.47
N THR A 62 11.74 -12.16 -7.63
CA THR A 62 10.79 -13.28 -7.75
C THR A 62 11.35 -14.57 -7.14
N LEU A 63 12.63 -14.86 -7.36
CA LEU A 63 13.30 -16.00 -6.74
C LEU A 63 13.37 -15.86 -5.21
N LEU A 64 13.62 -14.65 -4.70
CA LEU A 64 13.59 -14.36 -3.27
C LEU A 64 12.19 -14.54 -2.68
N ALA A 65 11.14 -14.05 -3.35
CA ALA A 65 9.76 -14.25 -2.93
C ALA A 65 9.38 -15.74 -2.93
N ALA A 66 9.71 -16.47 -3.99
CA ALA A 66 9.47 -17.91 -4.05
C ALA A 66 10.24 -18.66 -2.94
N GLY A 67 11.52 -18.34 -2.75
CA GLY A 67 12.36 -18.91 -1.70
C GLY A 67 11.80 -18.63 -0.29
N ALA A 68 11.33 -17.41 -0.04
CA ALA A 68 10.68 -17.04 1.21
C ALA A 68 9.39 -17.84 1.45
N TRP A 69 8.55 -17.99 0.42
CA TRP A 69 7.31 -18.77 0.50
C TRP A 69 7.58 -20.26 0.75
N PHE A 70 8.39 -20.91 -0.08
CA PHE A 70 8.69 -22.35 0.06
C PHE A 70 9.50 -22.66 1.31
N GLY A 71 10.40 -21.77 1.70
CA GLY A 71 11.16 -21.84 2.95
C GLY A 71 10.34 -21.50 4.20
N ARG A 72 9.06 -21.10 4.05
CA ARG A 72 8.18 -20.64 5.14
C ARG A 72 8.84 -19.57 6.01
N VAL A 73 9.57 -18.66 5.37
CA VAL A 73 10.30 -17.58 6.04
C VAL A 73 9.28 -16.61 6.64
N THR A 74 9.40 -16.37 7.94
CA THR A 74 8.70 -15.30 8.65
C THR A 74 9.64 -14.11 8.81
N ALA A 75 9.10 -12.90 8.68
CA ALA A 75 9.91 -11.70 8.91
C ALA A 75 10.41 -11.66 10.37
N MET A 76 11.70 -11.39 10.54
CA MET A 76 12.30 -11.23 11.87
C MET A 76 11.76 -9.97 12.55
N PRO A 77 11.56 -9.94 13.88
CA PRO A 77 11.01 -8.77 14.59
C PRO A 77 11.71 -7.44 14.28
N TRP A 78 13.04 -7.45 14.10
CA TRP A 78 13.81 -6.25 13.78
C TRP A 78 13.49 -5.67 12.38
N LEU A 79 13.03 -6.49 11.43
CA LEU A 79 12.57 -6.00 10.11
C LEU A 79 11.29 -5.18 10.25
N HIS A 80 10.39 -5.55 11.17
CA HIS A 80 9.19 -4.76 11.45
C HIS A 80 9.56 -3.41 12.07
N LEU A 81 10.55 -3.36 12.96
CA LEU A 81 11.08 -2.09 13.50
C LEU A 81 11.68 -1.22 12.39
N LEU A 82 12.42 -1.81 11.45
CA LEU A 82 12.95 -1.10 10.29
C LEU A 82 11.83 -0.53 9.42
N VAL A 83 10.77 -1.29 9.18
CA VAL A 83 9.57 -0.84 8.42
C VAL A 83 8.90 0.34 9.12
N LEU A 84 8.72 0.28 10.44
CA LEU A 84 8.16 1.39 11.21
C LEU A 84 9.07 2.62 11.16
N ALA A 85 10.37 2.47 11.37
CA ALA A 85 11.32 3.56 11.28
C ALA A 85 11.32 4.21 9.88
N PHE A 86 11.25 3.38 8.83
CA PHE A 86 11.17 3.86 7.46
C PHE A 86 9.90 4.70 7.22
N TRP A 87 8.72 4.15 7.49
CA TRP A 87 7.47 4.84 7.19
C TRP A 87 7.16 6.01 8.13
N LEU A 88 7.52 5.93 9.41
CA LEU A 88 7.17 6.95 10.41
C LEU A 88 8.22 8.05 10.56
N ALA A 89 9.48 7.80 10.20
CA ALA A 89 10.56 8.80 10.29
C ALA A 89 11.17 9.14 8.93
N VAL A 90 11.59 8.13 8.16
CA VAL A 90 12.31 8.35 6.90
C VAL A 90 11.40 8.95 5.84
N VAL A 91 10.19 8.45 5.62
CA VAL A 91 9.28 8.94 4.58
C VAL A 91 8.83 10.40 4.81
N PRO A 92 8.44 10.84 6.04
CA PRO A 92 8.17 12.26 6.29
C PRO A 92 9.38 13.16 6.01
N LEU A 93 10.58 12.74 6.44
CA LEU A 93 11.81 13.46 6.14
C LEU A 93 12.07 13.49 4.63
N TRP A 94 11.85 12.38 3.94
CA TRP A 94 12.01 12.25 2.49
C TRP A 94 11.11 13.21 1.74
N LEU A 95 9.83 13.27 2.10
CA LEU A 95 8.85 14.15 1.46
C LEU A 95 9.16 15.64 1.71
N SER A 96 9.66 15.97 2.90
CA SER A 96 10.08 17.35 3.22
C SER A 96 11.34 17.77 2.46
N ARG A 97 12.35 16.89 2.37
CA ARG A 97 13.63 17.13 1.69
C ARG A 97 13.57 16.87 0.18
N ARG A 98 12.53 16.20 -0.29
CA ARG A 98 12.30 15.82 -1.69
C ARG A 98 13.50 15.08 -2.27
N TRP A 99 13.97 14.03 -1.58
CA TRP A 99 15.11 13.26 -2.04
C TRP A 99 14.80 12.52 -3.34
N VAL A 100 15.70 12.64 -4.32
CA VAL A 100 15.58 11.94 -5.61
C VAL A 100 16.43 10.68 -5.55
N VAL A 101 15.81 9.55 -5.87
CA VAL A 101 16.51 8.28 -6.03
C VAL A 101 16.69 7.99 -7.51
N ARG A 102 17.92 7.63 -7.88
CA ARG A 102 18.30 7.20 -9.22
C ARG A 102 18.83 5.77 -9.18
N ASN A 103 18.91 5.14 -10.35
CA ASN A 103 19.37 3.77 -10.51
C ASN A 103 20.70 3.54 -9.78
N GLY A 104 20.71 2.53 -8.92
CA GLY A 104 21.83 2.14 -8.07
C GLY A 104 21.39 1.12 -7.03
N TRP A 105 22.28 0.71 -6.13
CA TRP A 105 21.94 -0.23 -5.07
C TRP A 105 20.93 0.34 -4.08
N GLY A 106 21.04 1.64 -3.74
CA GLY A 106 20.05 2.32 -2.89
C GLY A 106 18.62 2.23 -3.45
N ALA A 107 18.45 2.40 -4.76
CA ALA A 107 17.15 2.25 -5.41
C ALA A 107 16.60 0.83 -5.34
N ARG A 108 17.46 -0.19 -5.53
CA ARG A 108 17.08 -1.61 -5.46
C ARG A 108 16.67 -2.02 -4.05
N LEU A 109 17.44 -1.61 -3.05
CA LEU A 109 17.14 -1.84 -1.64
C LEU A 109 15.86 -1.14 -1.21
N LEU A 110 15.64 0.09 -1.66
CA LEU A 110 14.39 0.82 -1.43
C LEU A 110 13.18 0.10 -2.06
N GLY A 111 13.32 -0.40 -3.29
CA GLY A 111 12.27 -1.19 -3.93
C GLY A 111 11.91 -2.44 -3.12
N TRP A 112 12.90 -3.15 -2.59
CA TRP A 112 12.66 -4.29 -1.71
C TRP A 112 12.05 -3.90 -0.37
N LEU A 113 12.53 -2.81 0.25
CA LEU A 113 12.01 -2.29 1.51
C LEU A 113 10.54 -1.84 1.40
N LEU A 114 10.11 -1.39 0.22
CA LEU A 114 8.71 -1.07 -0.04
C LEU A 114 7.88 -2.34 -0.29
N MET A 115 8.34 -3.20 -1.21
CA MET A 115 7.50 -4.25 -1.79
C MET A 115 7.45 -5.53 -0.94
N PHE A 116 8.57 -5.98 -0.37
CA PHE A 116 8.57 -7.22 0.42
C PHE A 116 7.73 -7.10 1.70
N PRO A 117 7.86 -6.05 2.52
CA PRO A 117 7.00 -5.91 3.71
C PRO A 117 5.51 -5.85 3.37
N ALA A 118 5.14 -5.19 2.27
CA ALA A 118 3.75 -5.16 1.81
C ALA A 118 3.27 -6.56 1.37
N TRP A 119 4.10 -7.33 0.65
CA TRP A 119 3.76 -8.70 0.26
C TRP A 119 3.67 -9.64 1.46
N PHE A 120 4.62 -9.59 2.40
CA PHE A 120 4.54 -10.37 3.64
C PHE A 120 3.28 -10.02 4.43
N ALA A 121 2.90 -8.74 4.53
CA ALA A 121 1.66 -8.34 5.16
C ALA A 121 0.42 -8.95 4.48
N LEU A 122 0.37 -9.03 3.15
CA LEU A 122 -0.72 -9.71 2.42
C LEU A 122 -0.81 -11.20 2.78
N LEU A 123 0.32 -11.87 3.02
CA LEU A 123 0.35 -13.27 3.44
C LEU A 123 -0.04 -13.44 4.91
N GLU A 124 0.47 -12.59 5.79
CA GLU A 124 0.34 -12.72 7.24
C GLU A 124 -1.02 -12.26 7.78
N TRP A 125 -1.68 -11.29 7.11
CA TRP A 125 -3.06 -10.94 7.41
C TRP A 125 -4.07 -11.97 6.90
N ARG A 126 -3.68 -12.79 5.90
CA ARG A 126 -4.53 -13.82 5.30
C ARG A 126 -3.79 -15.16 5.10
N PRO A 127 -3.30 -15.80 6.18
CA PRO A 127 -2.47 -17.00 6.09
C PRO A 127 -3.25 -18.23 5.61
N GLN A 128 -4.55 -18.29 5.88
CA GLN A 128 -5.44 -19.39 5.52
C GLN A 128 -6.59 -18.88 4.65
N PRO A 129 -7.13 -19.72 3.74
CA PRO A 129 -8.24 -19.36 2.86
C PRO A 129 -9.58 -19.46 3.61
N ASN A 130 -9.78 -18.61 4.62
CA ASN A 130 -11.04 -18.52 5.37
C ASN A 130 -11.62 -17.11 5.36
N VAL A 131 -12.93 -17.03 5.60
CA VAL A 131 -13.69 -15.78 5.51
C VAL A 131 -13.24 -14.76 6.56
N ALA A 132 -12.95 -15.19 7.79
CA ALA A 132 -12.57 -14.28 8.86
C ALA A 132 -11.24 -13.54 8.55
N GLN A 133 -10.23 -14.25 8.09
CA GLN A 133 -8.94 -13.65 7.72
C GLN A 133 -9.01 -12.83 6.43
N ALA A 134 -9.85 -13.25 5.47
CA ALA A 134 -10.15 -12.44 4.31
C ALA A 134 -10.84 -11.12 4.70
N GLN A 135 -11.76 -11.14 5.67
CA GLN A 135 -12.40 -9.95 6.23
C GLN A 135 -11.43 -9.06 7.00
N GLN A 136 -10.50 -9.63 7.76
CA GLN A 136 -9.44 -8.86 8.44
C GLN A 136 -8.58 -8.09 7.43
N LEU A 137 -8.06 -8.77 6.41
CA LEU A 137 -7.27 -8.12 5.38
C LEU A 137 -8.11 -7.11 4.59
N LEU A 138 -9.37 -7.44 4.26
CA LEU A 138 -10.30 -6.50 3.63
C LEU A 138 -10.52 -5.26 4.51
N ALA A 139 -10.59 -5.41 5.83
CA ALA A 139 -10.76 -4.30 6.75
C ALA A 139 -9.57 -3.32 6.67
N ILE A 140 -8.35 -3.84 6.64
CA ILE A 140 -7.12 -3.04 6.46
C ILE A 140 -7.09 -2.36 5.09
N MET A 141 -7.41 -3.08 4.01
CA MET A 141 -7.48 -2.51 2.66
C MET A 141 -8.57 -1.43 2.54
N GLY A 142 -9.72 -1.67 3.15
CA GLY A 142 -10.85 -0.74 3.14
C GLY A 142 -10.57 0.54 3.91
N LEU A 143 -9.70 0.52 4.93
CA LEU A 143 -9.24 1.75 5.60
C LEU A 143 -8.60 2.71 4.58
N VAL A 144 -7.76 2.20 3.68
CA VAL A 144 -7.14 2.99 2.61
C VAL A 144 -8.18 3.52 1.65
N TRP A 145 -9.09 2.66 1.17
CA TRP A 145 -10.14 3.09 0.23
C TRP A 145 -11.06 4.15 0.83
N VAL A 146 -11.45 4.00 2.10
CA VAL A 146 -12.25 5.00 2.82
C VAL A 146 -11.46 6.30 2.97
N ALA A 147 -10.18 6.23 3.33
CA ALA A 147 -9.32 7.42 3.45
C ALA A 147 -9.25 8.19 2.12
N ASP A 148 -9.01 7.50 1.00
CA ASP A 148 -8.89 8.12 -0.32
C ASP A 148 -10.21 8.76 -0.78
N ILE A 149 -11.33 8.03 -0.62
CA ILE A 149 -12.66 8.52 -0.97
C ILE A 149 -13.01 9.75 -0.13
N ALA A 150 -12.83 9.68 1.18
CA ALA A 150 -13.13 10.77 2.08
C ALA A 150 -12.24 11.98 1.84
N ALA A 151 -10.92 11.78 1.63
CA ALA A 151 -9.99 12.84 1.30
C ALA A 151 -10.35 13.53 -0.02
N TYR A 152 -10.76 12.77 -1.03
CA TYR A 152 -11.20 13.31 -2.31
C TYR A 152 -12.43 14.20 -2.16
N PHE A 153 -13.50 13.69 -1.53
CA PHE A 153 -14.77 14.43 -1.42
C PHE A 153 -14.67 15.64 -0.49
N SER A 154 -14.07 15.47 0.69
CA SER A 154 -13.87 16.59 1.63
C SER A 154 -12.88 17.62 1.08
N GLY A 155 -11.80 17.17 0.43
CA GLY A 155 -10.85 18.07 -0.21
C GLY A 155 -11.44 18.84 -1.40
N LYS A 156 -12.38 18.23 -2.14
CA LYS A 156 -13.10 18.92 -3.23
C LYS A 156 -14.13 19.92 -2.71
N ALA A 157 -14.86 19.57 -1.65
CA ALA A 157 -15.92 20.40 -1.09
C ALA A 157 -15.38 21.56 -0.23
N PHE A 158 -14.33 21.31 0.54
CA PHE A 158 -13.85 22.24 1.59
C PHE A 158 -12.38 22.65 1.41
N GLY A 159 -11.66 22.08 0.46
CA GLY A 159 -10.21 22.28 0.32
C GLY A 159 -9.81 23.72 0.02
N ARG A 160 -9.08 24.34 0.96
CA ARG A 160 -8.50 25.68 0.81
C ARG A 160 -6.98 25.63 0.97
N ARG A 161 -6.49 24.87 1.95
CA ARG A 161 -5.05 24.77 2.23
C ARG A 161 -4.46 23.52 1.59
N LYS A 162 -3.58 23.72 0.61
CA LYS A 162 -2.90 22.62 -0.09
C LYS A 162 -1.90 21.91 0.82
N LEU A 163 -1.89 20.57 0.76
CA LEU A 163 -1.02 19.73 1.57
C LEU A 163 0.40 19.70 1.03
N ALA A 164 0.57 19.40 -0.26
CA ALA A 164 1.87 19.27 -0.91
C ALA A 164 1.84 19.82 -2.35
N PRO A 165 1.78 21.15 -2.56
CA PRO A 165 1.53 21.77 -3.86
C PRO A 165 2.45 21.30 -5.00
N SER A 166 3.73 21.07 -4.70
CA SER A 166 4.74 20.67 -5.68
C SER A 166 4.77 19.17 -5.99
N ILE A 167 4.13 18.34 -5.15
CA ILE A 167 4.11 16.87 -5.30
C ILE A 167 2.76 16.44 -5.85
N SER A 168 1.70 16.85 -5.16
CA SER A 168 0.31 16.56 -5.50
C SER A 168 -0.57 17.79 -5.25
N PRO A 169 -0.76 18.66 -6.26
CA PRO A 169 -1.53 19.92 -6.11
C PRO A 169 -3.02 19.70 -5.82
N GLY A 170 -3.52 18.47 -6.03
CA GLY A 170 -4.89 18.09 -5.71
C GLY A 170 -5.15 17.89 -4.22
N LYS A 171 -4.13 17.58 -3.41
CA LYS A 171 -4.31 17.25 -1.99
C LYS A 171 -4.42 18.50 -1.11
N SER A 172 -5.30 18.44 -0.11
CA SER A 172 -5.56 19.52 0.85
C SER A 172 -5.60 19.01 2.28
N TRP A 173 -5.35 19.90 3.24
CA TRP A 173 -5.46 19.58 4.68
C TRP A 173 -6.90 19.28 5.09
N GLU A 174 -7.88 19.94 4.48
CA GLU A 174 -9.30 19.64 4.69
C GLU A 174 -9.64 18.21 4.23
N GLY A 175 -9.00 17.74 3.16
CA GLY A 175 -9.00 16.34 2.74
C GLY A 175 -8.49 15.39 3.83
N VAL A 176 -7.34 15.73 4.44
CA VAL A 176 -6.75 14.93 5.54
C VAL A 176 -7.72 14.81 6.71
N TYR A 177 -8.34 15.92 7.14
CA TYR A 177 -9.30 15.90 8.25
C TYR A 177 -10.54 15.06 7.92
N GLY A 178 -11.06 15.17 6.69
CA GLY A 178 -12.16 14.32 6.25
C GLY A 178 -11.80 12.82 6.25
N ALA A 179 -10.58 12.47 5.83
CA ALA A 179 -10.09 11.10 5.90
C ALA A 179 -10.01 10.59 7.34
N LEU A 180 -9.45 11.36 8.28
CA LEU A 180 -9.35 10.97 9.69
C LEU A 180 -10.71 10.69 10.33
N VAL A 181 -11.72 11.53 10.04
CA VAL A 181 -13.08 11.32 10.57
C VAL A 181 -13.72 10.07 9.95
N ALA A 182 -13.58 9.89 8.64
CA ALA A 182 -14.17 8.76 7.94
C ALA A 182 -13.52 7.42 8.33
N THR A 183 -12.19 7.37 8.45
CA THR A 183 -11.48 6.16 8.86
C THR A 183 -11.74 5.82 10.32
N ALA A 184 -11.88 6.81 11.20
CA ALA A 184 -12.34 6.59 12.57
C ALA A 184 -13.71 5.90 12.61
N ALA A 185 -14.71 6.44 11.89
CA ALA A 185 -16.04 5.85 11.81
C ALA A 185 -16.03 4.45 11.18
N TYR A 186 -15.21 4.27 10.13
CA TYR A 186 -15.06 2.98 9.46
C TYR A 186 -14.47 1.91 10.38
N VAL A 187 -13.44 2.24 11.17
CA VAL A 187 -12.81 1.28 12.10
C VAL A 187 -13.80 0.83 13.18
N PHE A 188 -14.63 1.73 13.70
CA PHE A 188 -15.74 1.34 14.59
C PHE A 188 -16.70 0.38 13.88
N LEU A 189 -17.13 0.70 12.65
CA LEU A 189 -18.05 -0.13 11.89
C LEU A 189 -17.51 -1.55 11.68
N VAL A 190 -16.29 -1.71 11.18
CA VAL A 190 -15.72 -3.04 10.93
C VAL A 190 -15.40 -3.80 12.21
N ASN A 191 -15.18 -3.12 13.34
CA ASN A 191 -15.08 -3.75 14.64
C ASN A 191 -16.43 -4.33 15.09
N GLU A 192 -17.52 -3.57 14.99
CA GLU A 192 -18.87 -4.03 15.35
C GLU A 192 -19.37 -5.16 14.44
N LEU A 193 -18.97 -5.14 13.17
CA LEU A 193 -19.24 -6.24 12.23
C LEU A 193 -18.37 -7.48 12.51
N GLY A 194 -17.43 -7.41 13.45
CA GLY A 194 -16.56 -8.51 13.86
C GLY A 194 -15.44 -8.81 12.87
N TRP A 195 -15.04 -7.90 11.98
CA TRP A 195 -14.06 -8.22 10.93
C TRP A 195 -12.61 -8.19 11.39
N LEU A 196 -12.28 -7.45 12.46
CA LEU A 196 -10.90 -7.25 12.88
C LEU A 196 -10.37 -8.35 13.82
N HIS A 197 -11.20 -8.85 14.74
CA HIS A 197 -10.82 -9.86 15.76
C HIS A 197 -9.47 -9.60 16.48
N LEU A 198 -9.06 -8.34 16.66
CA LEU A 198 -7.76 -7.99 17.27
C LEU A 198 -7.76 -8.00 18.81
N GLY A 199 -8.91 -8.23 19.45
CA GLY A 199 -9.03 -8.15 20.91
C GLY A 199 -8.76 -6.76 21.51
N LEU A 200 -8.69 -5.73 20.66
CA LEU A 200 -8.42 -4.35 21.06
C LEU A 200 -9.71 -3.63 21.46
N SER A 201 -9.59 -2.71 22.43
CA SER A 201 -10.69 -1.82 22.76
C SER A 201 -11.03 -0.89 21.58
N PRO A 202 -12.28 -0.43 21.43
CA PRO A 202 -12.64 0.52 20.37
C PRO A 202 -11.79 1.80 20.41
N TRP A 203 -11.39 2.26 21.61
CA TRP A 203 -10.48 3.40 21.77
C TRP A 203 -9.08 3.13 21.24
N SER A 204 -8.54 1.93 21.47
CA SER A 204 -7.24 1.51 20.93
C SER A 204 -7.28 1.45 19.40
N LEU A 205 -8.37 0.92 18.83
CA LEU A 205 -8.57 0.87 17.38
C LEU A 205 -8.67 2.28 16.77
N LEU A 206 -9.40 3.19 17.42
CA LEU A 206 -9.45 4.59 17.01
C LEU A 206 -8.05 5.21 17.00
N LEU A 207 -7.28 5.05 18.07
CA LEU A 207 -5.93 5.59 18.18
C LEU A 207 -4.97 4.99 17.14
N LEU A 208 -5.13 3.72 16.76
CA LEU A 208 -4.35 3.08 15.69
C LEU A 208 -4.77 3.54 14.29
N SER A 209 -6.04 3.89 14.08
CA SER A 209 -6.54 4.34 12.78
C SER A 209 -5.90 5.66 12.33
N LEU A 210 -5.55 6.55 13.26
CA LEU A 210 -4.97 7.87 12.99
C LEU A 210 -3.58 7.78 12.30
N PRO A 211 -2.58 7.09 12.88
CA PRO A 211 -1.28 6.93 12.22
C PRO A 211 -1.39 6.12 10.93
N LEU A 212 -2.27 5.11 10.85
CA LEU A 212 -2.47 4.37 9.60
C LEU A 212 -3.06 5.24 8.48
N THR A 213 -3.99 6.15 8.81
CA THR A 213 -4.52 7.12 7.85
C THR A 213 -3.43 8.08 7.38
N ALA A 214 -2.57 8.56 8.29
CA ALA A 214 -1.43 9.40 7.92
C ALA A 214 -0.42 8.67 7.02
N VAL A 215 -0.13 7.40 7.33
CA VAL A 215 0.73 6.52 6.52
C VAL A 215 0.15 6.26 5.14
N SER A 216 -1.17 6.06 5.03
CA SER A 216 -1.87 5.96 3.74
C SER A 216 -1.58 7.19 2.87
N ILE A 217 -1.79 8.39 3.42
CA ILE A 217 -1.57 9.65 2.70
C ILE A 217 -0.10 9.83 2.32
N ALA A 218 0.82 9.44 3.21
CA ALA A 218 2.26 9.48 2.97
C ALA A 218 2.69 8.50 1.86
N GLY A 219 2.08 7.31 1.78
CA GLY A 219 2.30 6.33 0.72
C GLY A 219 2.00 6.88 -0.67
N ASP A 220 0.79 7.41 -0.88
CA ASP A 220 0.42 8.05 -2.16
C ASP A 220 1.29 9.30 -2.44
N LEU A 221 1.64 10.10 -1.42
CA LEU A 221 2.57 11.22 -1.62
C LEU A 221 3.98 10.77 -2.05
N LEU A 222 4.48 9.66 -1.51
CA LEU A 222 5.80 9.11 -1.86
C LEU A 222 5.82 8.60 -3.30
N GLU A 223 4.77 7.87 -3.70
CA GLU A 223 4.60 7.42 -5.08
C GLU A 223 4.48 8.60 -6.04
N SER A 224 3.63 9.58 -5.70
CA SER A 224 3.47 10.80 -6.47
C SER A 224 4.81 11.51 -6.64
N TRP A 225 5.63 11.55 -5.59
CA TRP A 225 6.98 12.11 -5.66
C TRP A 225 7.91 11.33 -6.59
N PHE A 226 7.93 9.99 -6.53
CA PHE A 226 8.72 9.18 -7.46
C PHE A 226 8.36 9.46 -8.92
N LYS A 227 7.06 9.60 -9.23
CA LYS A 227 6.61 9.99 -10.57
C LYS A 227 7.11 11.38 -10.98
N ARG A 228 6.98 12.38 -10.10
CA ARG A 228 7.46 13.75 -10.39
C ARG A 228 8.97 13.79 -10.59
N ALA A 229 9.73 13.07 -9.76
CA ALA A 229 11.18 12.95 -9.90
C ALA A 229 11.60 12.26 -11.20
N ALA A 230 10.76 11.36 -11.72
CA ALA A 230 10.95 10.68 -13.01
C ALA A 230 10.41 11.47 -14.22
N GLY A 231 9.75 12.61 -14.02
CA GLY A 231 9.06 13.35 -15.08
C GLY A 231 7.80 12.65 -15.62
N LEU A 232 7.25 11.70 -14.87
CA LEU A 232 6.08 10.90 -15.24
C LEU A 232 4.80 11.40 -14.58
N LYS A 233 3.65 11.09 -15.18
CA LYS A 233 2.34 11.37 -14.57
C LYS A 233 1.73 10.15 -13.89
N ASP A 234 1.78 9.02 -14.58
CA ASP A 234 1.30 7.70 -14.17
C ASP A 234 2.50 6.74 -14.17
N SER A 235 2.48 5.72 -13.30
CA SER A 235 3.61 4.78 -13.15
C SER A 235 3.77 3.87 -14.38
N SER A 236 2.66 3.55 -15.05
CA SER A 236 2.62 2.90 -16.37
C SER A 236 1.27 3.10 -17.06
N GLN A 237 1.02 2.38 -18.17
CA GLN A 237 -0.27 2.32 -18.86
C GLN A 237 -0.86 0.89 -18.82
N LEU A 238 -0.44 0.08 -17.84
CA LEU A 238 -0.77 -1.35 -17.77
C LEU A 238 -2.26 -1.60 -17.49
N LEU A 239 -2.92 -0.70 -16.76
CA LEU A 239 -4.35 -0.75 -16.47
C LEU A 239 -5.08 0.28 -17.34
N PRO A 240 -5.81 -0.15 -18.39
CA PRO A 240 -6.49 0.77 -19.30
C PRO A 240 -7.37 1.79 -18.57
N GLY A 241 -7.10 3.08 -18.79
CA GLY A 241 -7.82 4.17 -18.15
C GLY A 241 -7.48 4.44 -16.67
N HIS A 242 -6.69 3.59 -16.00
CA HIS A 242 -6.35 3.66 -14.57
C HIS A 242 -4.86 3.90 -14.25
N GLY A 243 -3.99 3.85 -15.25
CA GLY A 243 -2.54 4.03 -15.06
C GLY A 243 -1.85 2.69 -14.82
N GLY A 244 -0.91 2.66 -13.88
CA GLY A 244 -0.21 1.46 -13.47
C GLY A 244 -0.78 0.79 -12.22
N VAL A 245 -0.19 -0.35 -11.86
CA VAL A 245 -0.55 -1.10 -10.65
C VAL A 245 -0.08 -0.39 -9.39
N TYR A 246 1.12 0.19 -9.39
CA TYR A 246 1.64 1.00 -8.29
C TYR A 246 0.69 2.17 -8.03
N ASP A 247 0.23 2.90 -9.07
CA ASP A 247 -0.75 3.99 -8.92
C ASP A 247 -2.04 3.56 -8.16
N ARG A 248 -2.36 2.27 -8.08
CA ARG A 248 -3.56 1.73 -7.40
C ARG A 248 -3.29 1.14 -6.02
N ILE A 249 -2.03 0.83 -5.68
CA ILE A 249 -1.67 0.16 -4.43
C ILE A 249 -0.65 0.95 -3.59
N ASP A 250 -0.30 2.17 -3.98
CA ASP A 250 0.66 3.05 -3.29
C ASP A 250 0.40 3.21 -1.78
N SER A 251 -0.80 3.63 -1.43
CA SER A 251 -1.27 3.76 -0.05
C SER A 251 -1.37 2.39 0.64
N LEU A 252 -1.75 1.34 -0.11
CA LEU A 252 -1.84 -0.02 0.42
C LEU A 252 -0.45 -0.57 0.80
N ILE A 253 0.59 -0.33 0.00
CA ILE A 253 1.96 -0.74 0.30
C ILE A 253 2.37 -0.20 1.68
N ALA A 254 2.09 1.08 1.93
CA ALA A 254 2.41 1.73 3.19
C ALA A 254 1.61 1.16 4.37
N VAL A 255 0.28 1.11 4.23
CA VAL A 255 -0.63 0.70 5.31
C VAL A 255 -0.48 -0.79 5.62
N LEU A 256 -0.30 -1.66 4.63
CA LEU A 256 -0.10 -3.10 4.86
C LEU A 256 1.21 -3.33 5.63
N ALA A 257 2.31 -2.70 5.20
CA ALA A 257 3.60 -2.85 5.85
C ALA A 257 3.57 -2.35 7.30
N VAL A 258 3.02 -1.16 7.55
CA VAL A 258 2.96 -0.58 8.90
C VAL A 258 1.95 -1.30 9.80
N SER A 259 0.75 -1.61 9.30
CA SER A 259 -0.26 -2.30 10.10
C SER A 259 0.22 -3.69 10.54
N ASN A 260 0.87 -4.45 9.63
CA ASN A 260 1.41 -5.75 9.98
C ASN A 260 2.61 -5.63 10.95
N ALA A 261 3.48 -4.62 10.77
CA ALA A 261 4.57 -4.37 11.71
C ALA A 261 4.07 -4.05 13.12
N LEU A 262 3.04 -3.21 13.25
CA LEU A 262 2.41 -2.92 14.54
C LEU A 262 1.78 -4.18 15.14
N ARG A 263 1.05 -4.97 14.35
CA ARG A 263 0.42 -6.22 14.78
C ARG A 263 1.45 -7.21 15.35
N VAL A 264 2.50 -7.51 14.58
CA VAL A 264 3.55 -8.46 15.00
C VAL A 264 4.29 -7.99 16.24
N LEU A 265 4.68 -6.71 16.31
CA LEU A 265 5.43 -6.17 17.45
C LEU A 265 4.60 -6.03 18.74
N SER A 266 3.27 -5.96 18.61
CA SER A 266 2.35 -5.94 19.75
C SER A 266 1.88 -7.33 20.18
N GLY A 267 2.29 -8.38 19.46
CA GLY A 267 1.89 -9.77 19.74
C GLY A 267 0.43 -10.07 19.39
N LEU A 268 -0.15 -9.33 18.45
CA LEU A 268 -1.52 -9.48 17.94
C LEU A 268 -1.64 -10.43 16.75
#